data_AF-A0A4R6TB98-F1
#
_entry.id   AF-A0A4R6TB98-F1
#
_cell.length_a   1.000
_cell.length_b   1.000
_cell.length_c   1.000
_cell.angle_alpha   90.00
_cell.angle_beta   90.00
_cell.angle_gamma   90.00
#
_symmetry.space_group_name_H-M   'P 1'
#
loop_
_entity.id
_entity.type
_entity.pdbx_description
1 polymer ?
#
loop_
_entity_poly.entity_id
_entity_poly.type
_entity_poly.pdbx_seq_one_letter_code
_entity_poly.pdbx_strand_id
1 'polypeptide(L)'
;MKYTLEDKMTSLRAVSIAVLLYIFGYSLKISVLLNGILETRIPNTVVRFVTSGVMGAALSTALLIVSVIEIKKYTSYIIAIMDAIMLLLVFNVFNSNGKSELFTLVFISLFTAFIGFNLISVFVVKYQLIKSGKEQSISQLEQIESKQVLELSKIEQEIAEKKQTTCEHCLQEYGTRQALNAHKGRCIKNPKNL
;
A
#
# COMPACT_ATOMS: atom_id res chain seq x y z
N MET A 1 24.44 -12.28 -11.59
CA MET A 1 23.50 -11.21 -11.97
C MET A 1 24.21 -9.87 -11.80
N LYS A 2 24.54 -9.18 -12.90
CA LYS A 2 25.16 -7.84 -12.84
C LYS A 2 24.05 -6.83 -12.56
N TYR A 3 23.95 -6.37 -11.31
CA TYR A 3 23.06 -5.27 -10.94
C TYR A 3 23.62 -3.98 -11.54
N THR A 4 22.92 -3.39 -12.50
CA THR A 4 23.24 -2.08 -13.09
C THR A 4 22.93 -0.96 -12.08
N LEU A 5 23.67 0.15 -12.16
CA LEU A 5 23.44 1.33 -11.31
C LEU A 5 22.01 1.87 -11.47
N GLU A 6 21.47 1.76 -12.68
CA GLU A 6 20.10 2.11 -13.04
C GLU A 6 19.06 1.34 -12.20
N ASP A 7 19.28 0.06 -11.94
CA ASP A 7 18.41 -0.78 -11.11
C ASP A 7 18.45 -0.38 -9.62
N LYS A 8 19.59 0.14 -9.15
CA LYS A 8 19.71 0.68 -7.78
C LYS A 8 19.07 2.06 -7.65
N MET A 9 19.27 2.96 -8.63
CA MET A 9 18.70 4.31 -8.63
C MET A 9 17.19 4.30 -8.87
N THR A 10 16.68 3.38 -9.67
CA THR A 10 15.24 3.16 -9.87
C THR A 10 14.66 2.16 -8.87
N SER A 11 15.47 1.62 -7.96
CA SER A 11 14.99 0.68 -6.94
C SER A 11 13.89 1.34 -6.12
N LEU A 12 12.90 0.54 -5.77
CA LEU A 12 11.71 1.03 -5.10
C LEU A 12 12.03 1.73 -3.77
N ARG A 13 13.07 1.27 -3.06
CA ARG A 13 13.55 1.88 -1.82
C ARG A 13 14.08 3.29 -2.07
N ALA A 14 14.83 3.51 -3.15
CA ALA A 14 15.35 4.84 -3.49
C ALA A 14 14.21 5.81 -3.81
N VAL A 15 13.20 5.37 -4.56
CA VAL A 15 12.02 6.18 -4.89
C VAL A 15 11.18 6.48 -3.63
N SER A 16 10.95 5.49 -2.76
CA SER A 16 10.22 5.70 -1.51
C SER A 16 10.96 6.66 -0.56
N ILE A 17 12.29 6.55 -0.45
CA ILE A 17 13.10 7.48 0.36
C ILE A 17 13.03 8.90 -0.22
N ALA A 18 13.14 9.05 -1.55
CA ALA A 18 13.02 10.34 -2.21
C ALA A 18 11.65 10.99 -1.96
N VAL A 19 10.59 10.20 -1.93
CA VAL A 19 9.23 10.67 -1.64
C VAL A 19 9.07 11.05 -0.18
N LEU A 20 9.62 10.29 0.76
CA LEU A 20 9.63 10.67 2.18
C LEU A 20 10.38 11.98 2.41
N LEU A 21 11.54 12.15 1.77
CA LEU A 21 12.29 13.42 1.81
C LEU A 21 11.49 14.56 1.19
N TYR A 22 10.77 14.30 0.09
CA TYR A 22 9.89 15.29 -0.53
C TYR A 22 8.74 15.70 0.40
N ILE A 23 8.05 14.77 1.05
CA ILE A 23 6.97 15.05 2.01
C ILE A 23 7.52 15.83 3.20
N PHE A 24 8.71 15.48 3.68
CA PHE A 24 9.37 16.21 4.77
C PHE A 24 9.67 17.66 4.35
N GLY A 25 10.22 17.86 3.14
CA GLY A 25 10.42 19.19 2.57
C GLY A 25 9.10 19.95 2.43
N TYR A 26 8.05 19.29 1.97
CA TYR A 26 6.72 19.89 1.82
C TYR A 26 6.12 20.30 3.17
N SER A 27 6.26 19.46 4.20
CA SER A 27 5.88 19.76 5.58
C SER A 27 6.59 21.01 6.11
N LEU A 28 7.90 21.13 5.87
CA LEU A 28 8.67 22.31 6.24
C LEU A 28 8.17 23.57 5.53
N LYS A 29 7.93 23.51 4.21
CA LYS A 29 7.37 24.65 3.46
C LYS A 29 6.05 25.13 4.06
N ILE A 30 5.13 24.20 4.37
CA ILE A 30 3.83 24.57 4.95
C ILE A 30 4.01 25.16 6.34
N SER A 31 4.91 24.57 7.14
CA SER A 31 5.19 25.04 8.49
C SER A 31 5.73 26.47 8.49
N VAL A 32 6.61 26.81 7.54
CA VAL A 32 7.13 28.18 7.36
C VAL A 32 6.02 29.15 6.97
N LEU A 33 5.19 28.78 5.99
CA LEU A 33 4.09 29.62 5.51
C LEU A 33 3.04 29.85 6.62
N LEU A 34 2.67 28.80 7.34
CA LEU A 34 1.75 28.88 8.47
C LEU A 34 2.33 29.67 9.65
N ASN A 35 3.63 29.56 9.93
CA ASN A 35 4.26 30.35 10.98
C ASN A 35 4.14 31.86 10.72
N GLY A 36 4.31 32.29 9.46
CA GLY A 36 4.10 33.69 9.07
C GLY A 36 2.64 34.14 9.20
N ILE A 37 1.67 33.29 8.85
CA ILE A 37 0.24 33.61 9.01
C ILE A 37 -0.17 33.67 10.49
N LEU A 38 0.28 32.68 11.27
CA LEU A 38 -0.04 32.54 12.70
C LEU A 38 0.63 33.60 13.57
N GLU A 39 1.64 34.30 13.07
CA GLU A 39 2.32 35.38 13.79
C GLU A 39 1.35 36.46 14.27
N THR A 40 0.33 36.76 13.48
CA THR A 40 -0.71 37.74 13.81
C THR A 40 -1.70 37.28 14.88
N ARG A 41 -1.71 35.98 15.22
CA ARG A 41 -2.70 35.36 16.14
C ARG A 41 -2.09 34.75 17.38
N ILE A 42 -0.90 34.17 17.28
CA ILE A 42 -0.19 33.50 18.37
C ILE A 42 1.12 34.26 18.60
N PRO A 43 1.18 35.14 19.61
CA PRO A 43 2.39 35.93 19.91
C PRO A 43 3.50 35.07 20.52
N ASN A 44 3.17 33.94 21.15
CA ASN A 44 4.16 33.02 21.70
C ASN A 44 4.86 32.22 20.58
N THR A 45 6.14 32.50 20.38
CA THR A 45 6.97 31.90 19.32
C THR A 45 7.06 30.37 19.39
N VAL A 46 7.18 29.80 20.60
CA VAL A 46 7.34 28.35 20.78
C VAL A 46 6.05 27.62 20.40
N VAL A 47 4.92 28.09 20.94
CA VAL A 47 3.60 27.53 20.63
C VAL A 47 3.31 27.65 19.14
N ARG A 48 3.61 28.81 18.55
CA ARG A 48 3.42 29.06 17.11
C ARG A 48 4.20 28.07 16.24
N PHE A 49 5.48 27.86 16.55
CA PHE A 49 6.34 26.95 15.79
C PHE A 49 5.89 25.49 15.90
N VAL A 50 5.47 25.07 17.10
CA VAL A 50 4.94 23.71 17.31
C VAL A 50 3.62 23.53 16.54
N THR A 51 2.70 24.49 16.62
CA THR A 51 1.42 24.42 15.91
C THR A 51 1.61 24.41 14.40
N SER A 52 2.48 25.28 13.86
CA SER A 52 2.76 25.31 12.42
C SER A 52 3.43 24.02 11.95
N GLY A 53 4.35 23.46 12.73
CA GLY A 53 4.99 22.17 12.47
C GLY A 53 4.00 21.01 12.40
N VAL A 54 3.13 20.89 13.41
CA VAL A 54 2.12 19.82 13.46
C VAL A 54 1.12 19.96 12.31
N MET A 55 0.62 21.16 12.02
CA MET A 55 -0.27 21.39 10.88
C MET A 55 0.44 21.11 9.55
N GLY A 56 1.69 21.52 9.39
CA GLY A 56 2.48 21.25 8.19
C GLY A 56 2.66 19.76 7.93
N ALA A 57 2.93 18.97 8.97
CA ALA A 57 3.03 17.51 8.89
C ALA A 57 1.68 16.84 8.58
N ALA A 58 0.58 17.31 9.19
CA ALA A 58 -0.75 16.79 8.91
C ALA A 58 -1.17 17.04 7.45
N LEU A 59 -0.96 18.28 6.96
CA LEU A 59 -1.31 18.66 5.60
C LEU A 59 -0.43 17.97 4.54
N SER A 60 0.87 17.80 4.80
CA SER A 60 1.75 17.07 3.87
C SER A 60 1.38 15.59 3.77
N THR A 61 0.98 14.99 4.88
CA THR A 61 0.51 13.59 4.92
C THR A 61 -0.82 13.44 4.20
N ALA A 62 -1.76 14.38 4.40
CA ALA A 62 -3.03 14.39 3.69
C ALA A 62 -2.84 14.50 2.16
N LEU A 63 -1.91 15.33 1.71
CA LEU A 63 -1.55 15.45 0.29
C LEU A 63 -0.98 14.15 -0.28
N LEU A 64 -0.13 13.44 0.47
CA LEU A 64 0.37 12.14 0.04
C LEU A 64 -0.80 11.15 -0.18
N ILE A 65 -1.70 11.08 0.80
CA ILE A 65 -2.85 10.16 0.77
C ILE A 65 -3.70 10.45 -0.46
N VAL A 66 -4.04 11.72 -0.71
CA VAL A 66 -4.82 12.13 -1.89
C VAL A 66 -4.09 11.79 -3.18
N SER A 67 -2.78 12.02 -3.24
CA SER A 67 -1.96 11.69 -4.43
C SER A 67 -1.97 10.20 -4.78
N VAL A 68 -2.09 9.33 -3.77
CA VAL A 68 -2.07 7.88 -3.93
C VAL A 68 -3.45 7.29 -4.23
N ILE A 69 -4.49 7.83 -3.58
CA ILE A 69 -5.86 7.32 -3.70
C ILE A 69 -6.51 7.76 -5.00
N GLU A 70 -6.30 9.02 -5.41
CA GLU A 70 -7.00 9.57 -6.57
C GLU A 70 -6.23 9.28 -7.87
N ILE A 71 -6.71 8.30 -8.63
CA ILE A 71 -6.10 7.84 -9.90
C ILE A 71 -6.25 8.89 -11.03
N LYS A 72 -6.93 10.01 -10.78
CA LYS A 72 -7.11 11.04 -11.80
C LYS A 72 -5.76 11.61 -12.19
N LYS A 73 -5.47 11.54 -13.49
CA LYS A 73 -4.22 12.03 -14.11
C LYS A 73 -3.89 13.50 -13.75
N TYR A 74 -4.90 14.28 -13.38
CA TYR A 74 -4.77 15.71 -13.05
C TYR A 74 -4.29 16.01 -11.63
N THR A 75 -4.40 15.08 -10.68
CA THR A 75 -4.07 15.35 -9.27
C THR A 75 -2.61 15.76 -9.11
N SER A 76 -1.67 15.06 -9.75
CA SER A 76 -0.25 15.43 -9.74
C SER A 76 0.03 16.81 -10.34
N TYR A 77 -0.70 17.21 -11.38
CA TYR A 77 -0.56 18.53 -12.00
C TYR A 77 -1.06 19.65 -11.08
N ILE A 78 -2.22 19.44 -10.44
CA ILE A 78 -2.78 20.41 -9.49
C ILE A 78 -1.83 20.62 -8.31
N ILE A 79 -1.28 19.53 -7.76
CA ILE A 79 -0.31 19.59 -6.66
C ILE A 79 0.94 20.35 -7.09
N ALA A 80 1.45 20.11 -8.30
CA ALA A 80 2.62 20.82 -8.81
C ALA A 80 2.39 22.33 -8.98
N ILE A 81 1.21 22.73 -9.48
CA ILE A 81 0.84 24.15 -9.60
C ILE A 81 0.73 24.79 -8.21
N MET A 82 0.08 24.10 -7.27
CA MET A 82 -0.03 24.59 -5.89
C MET A 82 1.36 24.71 -5.22
N ASP A 83 2.25 23.73 -5.41
CA ASP A 83 3.63 23.77 -4.88
C ASP A 83 4.44 24.92 -5.51
N ALA A 84 4.25 25.19 -6.81
CA ALA A 84 4.87 26.34 -7.47
C ALA A 84 4.40 27.68 -6.88
N ILE A 85 3.09 27.88 -6.73
CA ILE A 85 2.52 29.10 -6.13
C ILE A 85 3.01 29.26 -4.69
N MET A 86 3.02 28.17 -3.93
CA MET A 86 3.48 28.15 -2.56
C MET A 86 4.96 28.54 -2.46
N LEU A 87 5.82 28.04 -3.34
CA LEU A 87 7.24 28.40 -3.38
C LEU A 87 7.44 29.87 -3.75
N LEU A 88 6.64 30.43 -4.66
CA LEU A 88 6.69 31.87 -4.96
C LEU A 88 6.39 32.72 -3.72
N LEU A 89 5.47 32.28 -2.86
CA LEU A 89 5.16 32.94 -1.59
C LEU A 89 6.28 32.75 -0.56
N VAL A 90 6.80 31.53 -0.41
CA VAL A 90 7.89 31.22 0.55
C VAL A 90 9.17 32.00 0.21
N PHE A 91 9.51 32.11 -1.07
CA PHE A 91 10.66 32.90 -1.52
C PHE A 91 10.38 34.40 -1.63
N ASN A 92 9.19 34.84 -1.21
CA ASN A 92 8.81 36.24 -1.16
C ASN A 92 9.03 36.99 -2.49
N VAL A 93 8.78 36.30 -3.61
CA VAL A 93 9.11 36.79 -4.97
C VAL A 93 8.47 38.13 -5.26
N PHE A 94 7.25 38.35 -4.77
CA PHE A 94 6.47 39.56 -4.98
C PHE A 94 7.05 40.81 -4.29
N ASN A 95 7.94 40.64 -3.32
CA ASN A 95 8.63 41.73 -2.62
C ASN A 95 10.07 41.96 -3.13
N SER A 96 10.50 41.25 -4.18
CA SER A 96 11.84 41.43 -4.76
C SER A 96 11.90 42.71 -5.62
N ASN A 97 12.91 43.55 -5.36
CA ASN A 97 13.07 44.84 -6.05
C ASN A 97 13.96 44.72 -7.31
N GLY A 98 14.74 43.64 -7.44
CA GLY A 98 15.64 43.41 -8.57
C GLY A 98 15.03 42.54 -9.66
N LYS A 99 15.06 43.00 -10.92
CA LYS A 99 14.61 42.19 -12.08
C LYS A 99 15.35 40.86 -12.21
N SER A 100 16.67 40.85 -11.96
CA SER A 100 17.49 39.64 -11.99
C SER A 100 17.13 38.67 -10.85
N GLU A 101 16.91 39.21 -9.65
CA GLU A 101 16.55 38.43 -8.47
C GLU A 101 15.17 37.79 -8.63
N LEU A 102 14.20 38.55 -9.13
CA LEU A 102 12.87 38.06 -9.45
C LEU A 102 12.93 36.87 -10.41
N PHE A 103 13.70 36.98 -11.49
CA PHE A 103 13.85 35.89 -12.46
C PHE A 103 14.45 34.64 -11.81
N THR A 104 15.53 34.79 -11.02
CA THR A 104 16.16 33.67 -10.32
C THR A 104 15.19 32.98 -9.36
N LEU A 105 14.43 33.73 -8.56
CA LEU A 105 13.50 33.16 -7.59
C LEU A 105 12.30 32.47 -8.27
N VAL A 106 11.77 33.05 -9.35
CA VAL A 106 10.72 32.42 -10.17
C VAL A 106 11.23 31.12 -10.77
N PHE A 107 12.43 31.13 -11.36
CA PHE A 107 13.03 29.94 -11.96
C PHE A 107 13.23 28.82 -10.93
N ILE A 108 13.82 29.13 -9.77
CA ILE A 108 14.04 28.15 -8.69
C ILE A 108 12.71 27.58 -8.20
N SER A 109 11.67 28.42 -8.05
CA SER A 109 10.34 27.99 -7.61
C SER A 109 9.72 26.98 -8.60
N LEU A 110 9.71 27.32 -9.88
CA LEU A 110 9.15 26.47 -10.94
C LEU A 110 9.97 25.20 -11.12
N PHE A 111 11.29 25.28 -11.08
CA PHE A 111 12.18 24.12 -11.23
C PHE A 111 12.01 23.14 -10.06
N THR A 112 11.93 23.65 -8.82
CA THR A 112 11.70 22.80 -7.64
C THR A 112 10.32 22.15 -7.69
N ALA A 113 9.28 22.88 -8.09
CA ALA A 113 7.94 22.32 -8.29
C ALA A 113 7.93 21.25 -9.40
N PHE A 114 8.69 21.45 -10.47
CA PHE A 114 8.86 20.47 -11.54
C PHE A 114 9.55 19.18 -11.06
N ILE A 115 10.59 19.28 -10.23
CA ILE A 115 11.20 18.10 -9.59
C ILE A 115 10.16 17.37 -8.73
N GLY A 116 9.41 18.11 -7.92
CA GLY A 116 8.32 17.56 -7.09
C GLY A 116 7.28 16.81 -7.91
N PHE A 117 6.81 17.41 -9.01
CA PHE A 117 5.89 16.78 -9.95
C PHE A 117 6.39 15.43 -10.47
N ASN A 118 7.64 15.38 -10.93
CA ASN A 118 8.22 14.14 -11.46
C ASN A 118 8.35 13.07 -10.37
N LEU A 119 8.76 13.45 -9.16
CA LEU A 119 8.85 12.52 -8.04
C LEU A 119 7.49 11.93 -7.67
N ILE A 120 6.45 12.76 -7.54
CA ILE A 120 5.08 12.30 -7.24
C ILE A 120 4.56 11.40 -8.36
N SER A 121 4.73 11.81 -9.61
CA SER A 121 4.28 11.03 -10.77
C SER A 121 4.90 9.63 -10.81
N VAL A 122 6.23 9.55 -10.68
CA VAL A 122 6.96 8.26 -10.65
C VAL A 122 6.53 7.42 -9.44
N PHE A 123 6.31 8.05 -8.29
CA PHE A 123 5.87 7.35 -7.09
C PHE A 123 4.47 6.75 -7.24
N VAL A 124 3.50 7.53 -7.71
CA VAL A 124 2.12 7.08 -7.91
C VAL A 124 2.09 5.89 -8.88
N VAL A 125 2.81 5.97 -9.99
CA VAL A 125 2.92 4.88 -10.97
C VAL A 125 3.52 3.62 -10.33
N LYS A 126 4.64 3.73 -9.60
CA LYS A 126 5.29 2.59 -8.94
C LYS A 126 4.42 1.99 -7.82
N TYR A 127 3.73 2.83 -7.06
CA TYR A 127 2.84 2.38 -5.99
C TYR A 127 1.67 1.59 -6.55
N GLN A 128 1.05 2.08 -7.63
CA GLN A 128 -0.04 1.38 -8.31
C GLN A 128 0.40 0.04 -8.88
N LEU A 129 1.60 -0.04 -9.48
CA LEU A 129 2.15 -1.29 -10.01
C LEU A 129 2.33 -2.36 -8.92
N ILE A 130 2.73 -1.96 -7.71
CA ILE A 130 2.80 -2.90 -6.57
C ILE A 130 1.41 -3.29 -6.09
N LYS A 131 0.50 -2.32 -5.99
CA LYS A 131 -0.86 -2.58 -5.53
C LYS A 131 -1.53 -3.63 -6.43
N SER A 132 -1.44 -3.45 -7.75
CA SER A 132 -1.98 -4.41 -8.71
C SER A 132 -1.26 -5.76 -8.65
N GLY A 133 0.08 -5.78 -8.51
CA GLY A 133 0.83 -7.04 -8.35
C GLY A 133 0.46 -7.81 -7.06
N LYS A 134 0.19 -7.10 -5.96
CA LYS A 134 -0.30 -7.69 -4.71
C LYS A 134 -1.72 -8.22 -4.85
N GLU A 135 -2.62 -7.47 -5.47
CA GLU A 135 -4.00 -7.91 -5.75
C GLU A 135 -4.01 -9.16 -6.63
N GLN A 136 -3.15 -9.23 -7.65
CA GLN A 136 -2.96 -10.44 -8.46
C GLN A 136 -2.43 -11.62 -7.65
N SER A 137 -1.47 -11.40 -6.75
CA SER A 137 -0.96 -12.46 -5.89
C SER A 137 -2.02 -12.98 -4.90
N ILE A 138 -2.83 -12.08 -4.34
CA ILE A 138 -3.94 -12.42 -3.43
C ILE A 138 -4.99 -13.25 -4.16
N SER A 139 -5.43 -12.80 -5.33
CA SER A 139 -6.40 -13.55 -6.14
C SER A 139 -5.88 -14.93 -6.57
N GLN A 140 -4.59 -15.09 -6.84
CA GLN A 140 -3.98 -16.40 -7.08
C GLN A 140 -4.03 -17.30 -5.83
N LEU A 141 -3.73 -16.74 -4.65
CA LEU A 141 -3.81 -17.47 -3.38
C LEU A 141 -5.24 -17.92 -3.07
N GLU A 142 -6.23 -17.04 -3.27
CA GLU A 142 -7.65 -17.36 -3.10
C GLU A 142 -8.10 -18.49 -4.05
N GLN A 143 -7.61 -18.50 -5.29
CA GLN A 143 -7.88 -19.59 -6.23
C GLN A 143 -7.25 -20.92 -5.79
N ILE A 144 -6.02 -20.89 -5.25
CA ILE A 144 -5.34 -22.08 -4.73
C ILE A 144 -6.10 -22.61 -3.52
N GLU A 145 -6.48 -21.74 -2.59
CA GLU A 145 -7.27 -22.10 -1.41
C GLU A 145 -8.62 -22.73 -1.80
N SER A 146 -9.35 -22.11 -2.73
CA SER A 146 -10.62 -22.64 -3.23
C SER A 146 -10.46 -24.04 -3.86
N LYS A 147 -9.38 -24.27 -4.62
CA LYS A 147 -9.07 -25.60 -5.18
C LYS A 147 -8.77 -26.62 -4.09
N GLN A 148 -7.97 -26.26 -3.09
CA GLN A 148 -7.64 -27.14 -1.97
C GLN A 148 -8.86 -27.52 -1.14
N VAL A 149 -9.76 -26.56 -0.87
CA VAL A 149 -11.04 -26.82 -0.17
C VAL A 149 -11.92 -27.79 -0.98
N LEU A 150 -11.93 -27.64 -2.31
CA LEU A 150 -12.70 -28.54 -3.17
C LEU A 150 -12.08 -29.95 -3.26
N GLU A 151 -10.76 -30.07 -3.24
CA GLU A 151 -10.08 -31.37 -3.16
C GLU A 151 -10.30 -32.05 -1.79
N LEU A 152 -10.21 -31.29 -0.69
CA LEU A 152 -10.50 -31.79 0.66
C LEU A 152 -11.93 -32.30 0.77
N SER A 153 -12.91 -31.56 0.25
CA SER A 153 -14.31 -32.01 0.30
C SER A 153 -14.56 -33.28 -0.53
N LYS A 154 -13.86 -33.45 -1.67
CA LYS A 154 -13.90 -34.71 -2.43
C LYS A 154 -13.30 -35.86 -1.65
N ILE A 155 -12.14 -35.67 -1.02
CA ILE A 155 -11.49 -36.70 -0.19
C ILE A 155 -12.38 -37.06 1.01
N GLU A 156 -12.98 -36.07 1.67
CA GLU A 156 -13.94 -36.31 2.75
C GLU A 156 -15.15 -37.13 2.29
N GLN A 157 -15.68 -36.84 1.10
CA GLN A 157 -16.76 -37.59 0.50
C GLN A 157 -16.33 -39.04 0.18
N GLU A 158 -15.17 -39.24 -0.45
CA GLU A 158 -14.62 -40.57 -0.73
C GLU A 158 -14.39 -41.38 0.55
N ILE A 159 -13.87 -40.75 1.61
CA ILE A 159 -13.70 -41.38 2.93
C ILE A 159 -15.07 -41.76 3.51
N ALA A 160 -16.06 -40.87 3.42
CA ALA A 160 -17.41 -41.12 3.91
C ALA A 160 -18.06 -42.29 3.16
N GLU A 161 -17.91 -42.37 1.84
CA GLU A 161 -18.39 -43.47 1.01
C GLU A 161 -17.70 -44.79 1.38
N LYS A 162 -16.37 -44.80 1.50
CA LYS A 162 -15.61 -46.01 1.92
C LYS A 162 -15.98 -46.47 3.34
N LYS A 163 -16.26 -45.55 4.27
CA LYS A 163 -16.74 -45.90 5.61
C LYS A 163 -18.08 -46.64 5.60
N GLN A 164 -18.93 -46.42 4.60
CA GLN A 164 -20.22 -47.11 4.50
C GLN A 164 -20.08 -48.60 4.15
N THR A 165 -18.94 -48.99 3.58
CA THR A 165 -18.65 -50.36 3.13
C THR A 165 -17.49 -51.01 3.88
N THR A 166 -16.83 -50.29 4.80
CA THR A 166 -15.71 -50.80 5.59
C THR A 166 -16.13 -51.13 7.01
N CYS A 167 -15.66 -52.27 7.55
CA CYS A 167 -15.93 -52.62 8.94
C CYS A 167 -15.02 -51.83 9.89
N GLU A 168 -15.62 -51.10 10.84
CA GLU A 168 -14.91 -50.27 11.83
C GLU A 168 -14.00 -51.06 12.78
N HIS A 169 -14.23 -52.37 12.95
CA HIS A 169 -13.47 -53.20 13.90
C HIS A 169 -12.31 -53.97 13.26
N CYS A 170 -12.46 -54.43 12.02
CA CYS A 170 -11.43 -55.19 11.32
C CYS A 170 -10.80 -54.46 10.13
N LEU A 171 -11.31 -53.27 9.78
CA LEU A 171 -10.88 -52.42 8.66
C LEU A 171 -10.97 -53.08 7.28
N GLN A 172 -11.74 -54.17 7.17
CA GLN A 172 -11.94 -54.86 5.90
C GLN A 172 -13.03 -54.16 5.08
N GLU A 173 -12.75 -53.92 3.79
CA GLU A 173 -13.67 -53.28 2.83
C GLU A 173 -14.53 -54.34 2.14
N TYR A 174 -15.83 -54.05 1.98
CA TYR A 174 -16.82 -54.95 1.38
C TYR A 174 -17.47 -54.31 0.15
N GLY A 175 -17.68 -55.07 -0.93
CA GLY A 175 -18.25 -54.51 -2.17
C GLY A 175 -19.69 -53.99 -2.06
N THR A 176 -20.42 -54.34 -1.00
CA THR A 176 -21.80 -53.86 -0.75
C THR A 176 -22.06 -53.66 0.75
N ARG A 177 -22.98 -52.73 1.09
CA ARG A 177 -23.44 -52.53 2.48
C ARG A 177 -24.04 -53.80 3.10
N GLN A 178 -24.68 -54.65 2.29
CA GLN A 178 -25.26 -55.92 2.73
C GLN A 178 -24.18 -56.91 3.16
N ALA A 179 -23.09 -57.02 2.41
CA ALA A 179 -21.94 -57.84 2.78
C ALA A 179 -21.27 -57.34 4.07
N LEU A 180 -21.14 -56.02 4.24
CA LEU A 180 -20.67 -55.43 5.50
C LEU A 180 -21.57 -55.78 6.68
N ASN A 181 -22.89 -55.64 6.54
CA ASN A 181 -23.84 -55.92 7.63
C ASN A 181 -23.83 -57.40 8.04
N ALA A 182 -23.72 -58.31 7.07
CA ALA A 182 -23.54 -59.74 7.34
C ALA A 182 -22.23 -60.02 8.10
N HIS A 183 -21.15 -59.30 7.77
CA HIS A 183 -19.89 -59.41 8.49
C HIS A 183 -19.94 -58.82 9.90
N LYS A 184 -20.56 -57.65 10.12
CA LYS A 184 -20.61 -56.96 11.43
C LYS A 184 -21.13 -57.88 12.56
N GLY A 185 -22.14 -58.70 12.28
CA GLY A 185 -22.70 -59.67 13.23
C GLY A 185 -21.82 -60.89 13.53
N ARG A 186 -20.72 -61.10 12.78
CA ARG A 186 -19.78 -62.22 12.93
C ARG A 186 -18.32 -61.78 13.04
N CYS A 187 -18.07 -60.47 13.12
CA CYS A 187 -16.73 -59.92 13.17
C CYS A 187 -16.06 -60.33 14.49
N ILE A 188 -14.92 -61.02 14.41
CA ILE A 188 -14.16 -61.52 15.56
C ILE A 188 -13.58 -60.37 16.40
N LYS A 189 -13.25 -59.25 15.75
CA LYS A 189 -12.71 -58.06 16.41
C LYS A 189 -13.80 -57.15 17.00
N ASN A 190 -15.08 -57.49 16.84
CA ASN A 190 -16.17 -56.74 17.44
C ASN A 190 -16.32 -57.15 18.92
N PRO A 191 -16.17 -56.22 19.87
CA PRO A 191 -16.22 -56.52 21.30
C PRO A 191 -17.57 -57.05 21.79
N LYS A 192 -18.64 -56.95 20.99
CA LYS A 192 -19.96 -57.53 21.32
C LYS A 192 -20.11 -59.00 20.92
N ASN A 193 -19.17 -59.54 20.16
CA ASN A 193 -19.16 -60.93 19.68
C ASN A 193 -18.13 -61.80 20.41
N LEU A 194 -17.51 -61.25 21.46
CA LEU A 194 -16.58 -61.91 22.39
C LEU A 194 -17.32 -62.35 23.65
#